data_AF-K1U0T2-F1
#
_entry.id   AF-K1U0T2-F1
#
_cell.length_a   1.000
_cell.length_b   1.000
_cell.length_c   1.000
_cell.angle_alpha   90.00
_cell.angle_beta   90.00
_cell.angle_gamma   90.00
#
_symmetry.space_group_name_H-M   'P 1'
#
loop_
_entity.id
_entity.type
_entity.pdbx_description
1 polymer ?
#
loop_
_entity_poly.entity_id
_entity_poly.type
_entity_poly.pdbx_seq_one_letter_code
_entity_poly.pdbx_strand_id
1 'polypeptide(L)'
;MATGWKFTFLARRKNHIKEAQVNKILERAKDTFVGRLKVDKDLAYLVTPGDVFAHNIIIPRRKVKGGKTDDKAVVRIIEWPDGENKSPIGEVVDILGQMGDNDVEMNSILAQYGLPYKYPKNVEDAANKISGEITEQDYKEREDFRKVFTCTIDPKDAKDFDDALSIQRLENGNWQVGVHIADVSHYVTEGRHHRQGAVKRDNICISRRSHH
;
A
#
# COMPACT_ATOMS: atom_id res chain seq x y z
N MET A 1 -4.75 8.26 -16.29
CA MET A 1 -6.00 8.40 -17.09
C MET A 1 -6.50 9.84 -17.01
N ALA A 2 -6.95 10.41 -18.12
CA ALA A 2 -7.48 11.78 -18.16
C ALA A 2 -8.92 11.83 -17.63
N THR A 3 -9.20 12.81 -16.77
CA THR A 3 -10.51 13.05 -16.13
C THR A 3 -11.29 14.17 -16.79
N GLY A 4 -10.60 15.08 -17.49
CA GLY A 4 -11.21 16.16 -18.24
C GLY A 4 -10.76 16.15 -19.70
N TRP A 5 -11.72 16.28 -20.62
CA TRP A 5 -11.45 16.27 -22.06
C TRP A 5 -12.18 17.43 -22.75
N LYS A 6 -11.50 18.10 -23.68
CA LYS A 6 -12.10 18.98 -24.67
C LYS A 6 -12.11 18.26 -26.00
N PHE A 7 -13.28 18.04 -26.57
CA PHE A 7 -13.48 17.37 -27.85
C PHE A 7 -14.18 18.28 -28.84
N THR A 8 -13.95 18.02 -30.14
CA THR A 8 -14.72 18.60 -31.23
C THR A 8 -15.56 17.51 -31.87
N PHE A 9 -16.86 17.76 -32.01
CA PHE A 9 -17.75 16.88 -32.77
C PHE A 9 -17.60 17.14 -34.26
N LEU A 10 -17.49 16.08 -35.05
CA LEU A 10 -17.48 16.19 -36.51
C LEU A 10 -18.94 16.34 -37.01
N ALA A 11 -19.18 17.27 -37.93
CA ALA A 11 -20.52 17.62 -38.42
C ALA A 11 -21.19 16.49 -39.23
N ARG A 12 -22.53 16.40 -39.15
CA ARG A 12 -23.33 15.18 -39.44
C ARG A 12 -23.94 15.08 -40.86
N ARG A 13 -24.14 13.82 -41.30
CA ARG A 13 -25.33 13.33 -42.05
C ARG A 13 -26.27 12.54 -41.11
N LYS A 14 -27.56 12.43 -41.45
CA LYS A 14 -28.67 12.12 -40.51
C LYS A 14 -28.66 10.72 -39.83
N ASN A 15 -27.87 9.74 -40.27
CA ASN A 15 -27.92 8.34 -39.79
C ASN A 15 -26.55 7.73 -39.40
N HIS A 16 -25.57 8.53 -38.97
CA HIS A 16 -24.25 8.01 -38.57
C HIS A 16 -23.97 8.14 -37.06
N ILE A 17 -23.16 7.20 -36.57
CA ILE A 17 -22.67 7.17 -35.18
C ILE A 17 -21.94 8.48 -34.91
N LYS A 18 -22.13 9.04 -33.70
CA LYS A 18 -21.49 10.30 -33.33
C LYS A 18 -19.99 10.03 -33.11
N GLU A 19 -19.16 10.59 -33.98
CA GLU A 19 -17.71 10.60 -33.82
C GLU A 19 -17.26 11.93 -33.22
N ALA A 20 -16.26 11.88 -32.34
CA ALA A 20 -15.67 13.05 -31.72
C ALA A 20 -14.15 12.88 -31.71
N GLN A 21 -13.45 13.97 -32.05
CA GLN A 21 -12.01 14.03 -31.92
C GLN A 21 -11.64 14.70 -30.61
N VAL A 22 -10.81 14.05 -29.80
CA VAL A 22 -10.24 14.67 -28.60
C VAL A 22 -9.22 15.71 -29.05
N ASN A 23 -9.47 16.98 -28.70
CA ASN A 23 -8.60 18.09 -29.05
C ASN A 23 -7.61 18.42 -27.92
N LYS A 24 -8.02 18.26 -26.65
CA LYS A 24 -7.17 18.58 -25.50
C LYS A 24 -7.59 17.81 -24.26
N ILE A 25 -6.62 17.38 -23.46
CA ILE A 25 -6.84 16.87 -22.10
C ILE A 25 -6.77 18.06 -21.13
N LEU A 26 -7.81 18.24 -20.31
CA LEU A 26 -7.92 19.34 -19.34
C LEU A 26 -7.37 18.93 -17.97
N GLU A 27 -7.66 17.71 -17.53
CA GLU A 27 -7.24 17.20 -16.21
C GLU A 27 -6.89 15.71 -16.30
N ARG A 28 -5.96 15.28 -15.45
CA ARG A 28 -5.55 13.87 -15.35
C ARG A 28 -5.65 13.40 -13.90
N ALA A 29 -6.30 12.25 -13.69
CA ALA A 29 -6.47 11.65 -12.36
C ALA A 29 -5.16 11.15 -11.75
N LYS A 30 -4.22 10.70 -12.58
CA LYS A 30 -2.96 10.10 -12.13
C LYS A 30 -1.83 10.45 -13.11
N ASP A 31 -0.73 10.92 -12.58
CA ASP A 31 0.54 11.19 -13.26
C ASP A 31 1.65 10.22 -12.84
N THR A 32 1.38 9.37 -11.85
CA THR A 32 2.32 8.44 -11.24
C THR A 32 1.93 7.01 -11.57
N PHE A 33 2.91 6.21 -12.00
CA PHE A 33 2.73 4.86 -12.50
C PHE A 33 3.75 3.93 -11.88
N VAL A 34 3.34 2.68 -11.69
CA VAL A 34 4.21 1.61 -11.16
C VAL A 34 4.47 0.63 -12.28
N GLY A 35 5.71 0.18 -12.40
CA GLY A 35 6.09 -0.81 -13.40
C GLY A 35 7.48 -1.36 -13.18
N ARG A 36 7.94 -2.16 -14.14
CA ARG A 36 9.27 -2.75 -14.17
C ARG A 36 10.22 -1.85 -14.92
N LEU A 37 11.38 -1.54 -14.33
CA LEU A 37 12.45 -0.84 -15.00
C LEU A 37 13.18 -1.76 -15.97
N LYS A 38 13.46 -1.24 -17.15
CA LYS A 38 14.45 -1.79 -18.08
C LYS A 38 15.48 -0.70 -18.34
N VAL A 39 16.72 -0.93 -17.92
CA VAL A 39 17.81 0.03 -18.01
C VAL A 39 18.80 -0.43 -19.06
N ASP A 40 18.83 0.26 -20.19
CA ASP A 40 19.80 0.04 -21.26
C ASP A 40 20.98 1.04 -21.15
N LYS A 41 21.92 1.01 -22.10
CA LYS A 41 23.13 1.85 -22.06
C LYS A 41 22.82 3.34 -22.10
N ASP A 42 21.89 3.78 -22.94
CA ASP A 42 21.65 5.21 -23.16
C ASP A 42 20.32 5.70 -22.55
N LEU A 43 19.34 4.83 -22.46
CA LEU A 43 17.97 5.12 -22.04
C LEU A 43 17.45 4.05 -21.09
N ALA A 44 16.52 4.43 -20.23
CA ALA A 44 15.74 3.49 -19.42
C ALA A 44 14.26 3.61 -19.77
N TYR A 45 13.51 2.56 -19.50
CA TYR A 45 12.07 2.50 -19.75
C TYR A 45 11.35 1.90 -18.55
N LEU A 46 10.17 2.43 -18.23
CA LEU A 46 9.21 1.74 -17.38
C LEU A 46 8.27 0.92 -18.24
N VAL A 47 8.26 -0.38 -18.00
CA VAL A 47 7.26 -1.31 -18.54
C VAL A 47 6.11 -1.39 -17.53
N THR A 48 4.99 -0.76 -17.84
CA THR A 48 3.79 -0.81 -16.99
C THR A 48 3.05 -2.14 -17.16
N PRO A 49 2.44 -2.68 -16.10
CA PRO A 49 1.56 -3.85 -16.23
C PRO A 49 0.27 -3.47 -16.98
N GLY A 50 -0.06 -4.22 -18.03
CA GLY A 50 -1.28 -4.03 -18.86
C GLY A 50 -1.18 -2.88 -19.87
N ASP A 51 -2.28 -2.64 -20.59
CA ASP A 51 -2.38 -1.67 -21.70
C ASP A 51 -2.61 -0.22 -21.23
N VAL A 52 -1.94 0.19 -20.14
CA VAL A 52 -2.08 1.55 -19.58
C VAL A 52 -1.60 2.61 -20.58
N PHE A 53 -0.55 2.29 -21.33
CA PHE A 53 -0.04 3.08 -22.43
C PHE A 53 0.30 2.18 -23.61
N ALA A 54 0.09 2.69 -24.83
CA ALA A 54 0.53 2.00 -26.05
C ALA A 54 2.07 1.93 -26.17
N HIS A 55 2.79 2.83 -25.49
CA HIS A 55 4.25 2.87 -25.46
C HIS A 55 4.77 2.93 -24.02
N ASN A 56 5.95 2.37 -23.79
CA ASN A 56 6.63 2.45 -22.49
C ASN A 56 6.98 3.89 -22.12
N ILE A 57 7.04 4.17 -20.81
CA ILE A 57 7.48 5.47 -20.30
C ILE A 57 9.00 5.55 -20.41
N ILE A 58 9.52 6.51 -21.16
CA ILE A 58 10.94 6.76 -21.32
C ILE A 58 11.46 7.48 -20.08
N ILE A 59 12.59 7.05 -19.56
CA ILE A 59 13.24 7.64 -18.38
C ILE A 59 14.67 8.05 -18.77
N PRO A 60 14.99 9.35 -18.79
CA PRO A 60 16.35 9.81 -19.00
C PRO A 60 17.27 9.23 -17.92
N ARG A 61 18.49 8.82 -18.28
CA ARG A 61 19.44 8.14 -17.37
C ARG A 61 19.71 8.90 -16.06
N ARG A 62 19.73 10.24 -16.12
CA ARG A 62 19.91 11.12 -14.94
C ARG A 62 18.73 11.05 -13.95
N LYS A 63 17.57 10.53 -14.38
CA LYS A 63 16.32 10.45 -13.62
C LYS A 63 15.94 9.03 -13.19
N VAL A 64 16.86 8.06 -13.32
CA VAL A 64 16.64 6.64 -12.94
C VAL A 64 16.85 6.39 -11.45
N LYS A 65 17.44 7.33 -10.70
CA LYS A 65 17.74 7.22 -9.26
C LYS A 65 18.55 5.97 -8.87
N GLY A 66 19.38 5.44 -9.77
CA GLY A 66 20.18 4.24 -9.51
C GLY A 66 19.42 2.92 -9.61
N GLY A 67 18.17 2.95 -10.08
CA GLY A 67 17.39 1.75 -10.38
C GLY A 67 18.06 0.89 -11.44
N LYS A 68 17.87 -0.42 -11.33
CA LYS A 68 18.45 -1.43 -12.20
C LYS A 68 17.35 -2.07 -13.04
N THR A 69 17.77 -2.81 -14.07
CA THR A 69 16.84 -3.65 -14.83
C THR A 69 16.17 -4.67 -13.91
N ASP A 70 14.88 -4.88 -14.14
CA ASP A 70 13.98 -5.73 -13.37
C ASP A 70 13.62 -5.24 -11.95
N ASP A 71 14.01 -4.01 -11.59
CA ASP A 71 13.45 -3.36 -10.40
C ASP A 71 12.00 -2.91 -10.65
N LYS A 72 11.13 -3.07 -9.65
CA LYS A 72 9.84 -2.36 -9.59
C LYS A 72 10.09 -0.93 -9.15
N ALA A 73 9.52 0.03 -9.87
CA ALA A 73 9.69 1.45 -9.58
C ALA A 73 8.39 2.23 -9.73
N VAL A 74 8.31 3.32 -8.97
CA VAL A 74 7.28 4.35 -9.07
C VAL A 74 7.85 5.49 -9.91
N VAL A 75 7.18 5.81 -11.02
CA VAL A 75 7.60 6.83 -11.98
C VAL A 75 6.51 7.86 -12.15
N ARG A 76 6.90 9.13 -12.11
CA ARG A 76 6.01 10.25 -12.44
C ARG A 76 6.26 10.70 -13.86
N ILE A 77 5.20 10.90 -14.63
CA ILE A 77 5.28 11.46 -15.98
C ILE A 77 5.54 12.97 -15.87
N ILE A 78 6.62 13.41 -16.50
CA ILE A 78 7.02 14.82 -16.59
C ILE A 78 6.64 15.44 -17.93
N GLU A 79 6.58 14.62 -18.98
CA GLU A 79 6.18 15.03 -20.33
C GLU A 79 5.21 13.99 -20.89
N TRP A 80 4.02 14.47 -21.26
CA TRP A 80 2.99 13.61 -21.82
C TRP A 80 3.19 13.48 -23.34
N PRO A 81 2.76 12.36 -23.94
CA PRO A 81 2.77 12.21 -25.38
C PRO A 81 1.97 13.33 -26.05
N ASP A 82 2.46 13.79 -27.18
CA ASP A 82 1.80 14.75 -28.05
C ASP A 82 1.77 14.24 -29.51
N GLY A 83 1.50 15.12 -30.46
CA GLY A 83 1.42 14.75 -31.88
C GLY A 83 2.76 14.27 -32.46
N GLU A 84 3.89 14.66 -31.86
CA GLU A 84 5.23 14.35 -32.33
C GLU A 84 5.86 13.21 -31.51
N ASN A 85 5.69 13.25 -30.19
CA ASN A 85 6.24 12.27 -29.24
C ASN A 85 5.17 11.29 -28.79
N LYS A 86 5.27 10.04 -29.25
CA LYS A 86 4.29 8.98 -28.92
C LYS A 86 4.50 8.34 -27.54
N SER A 87 5.67 8.52 -26.94
CA SER A 87 6.04 7.92 -25.66
C SER A 87 6.09 8.97 -24.55
N PRO A 88 5.48 8.73 -23.39
CA PRO A 88 5.61 9.62 -22.23
C PRO A 88 7.05 9.63 -21.73
N ILE A 89 7.51 10.77 -21.22
CA ILE A 89 8.78 10.88 -20.51
C ILE A 89 8.49 11.02 -19.02
N GLY A 90 9.20 10.24 -18.21
CA GLY A 90 9.04 10.20 -16.76
C GLY A 90 10.34 10.28 -15.98
N GLU A 91 10.18 10.34 -14.67
CA GLU A 91 11.27 10.30 -13.70
C GLU A 91 10.97 9.34 -12.56
N VAL A 92 11.98 8.60 -12.10
CA VAL A 92 11.82 7.68 -10.98
C VAL A 92 11.62 8.49 -9.70
N VAL A 93 10.46 8.32 -9.10
CA VAL A 93 10.13 8.87 -7.78
C VAL A 93 10.74 7.97 -6.71
N ASP A 94 10.56 6.65 -6.87
CA ASP A 94 11.00 5.66 -5.88
C ASP A 94 11.32 4.33 -6.53
N ILE A 95 12.27 3.60 -5.95
CA ILE A 95 12.64 2.24 -6.34
C ILE A 95 12.12 1.33 -5.24
N LEU A 96 11.22 0.43 -5.59
CA LEU A 96 10.59 -0.48 -4.64
C LEU A 96 11.51 -1.67 -4.33
N GLY A 97 12.27 -2.12 -5.33
CA GLY A 97 13.23 -3.21 -5.21
C GLY A 97 13.16 -4.14 -6.41
N GLN A 98 13.84 -5.28 -6.32
CA GLN A 98 13.87 -6.28 -7.39
C GLN A 98 12.53 -7.01 -7.51
N MET A 99 12.05 -7.22 -8.74
CA MET A 99 10.82 -7.99 -8.96
C MET A 99 10.94 -9.42 -8.45
N GLY A 100 9.81 -10.00 -8.02
CA GLY A 100 9.74 -11.36 -7.47
C GLY A 100 9.97 -11.45 -5.96
N ASP A 101 10.45 -10.39 -5.32
CA ASP A 101 10.40 -10.27 -3.86
C ASP A 101 8.96 -9.98 -3.40
N ASN A 102 8.48 -10.71 -2.38
CA ASN A 102 7.11 -10.61 -1.90
C ASN A 102 6.75 -9.21 -1.38
N ASP A 103 7.67 -8.56 -0.68
CA ASP A 103 7.43 -7.23 -0.13
C ASP A 103 7.45 -6.18 -1.23
N VAL A 104 8.31 -6.35 -2.24
CA VAL A 104 8.34 -5.50 -3.44
C VAL A 104 7.04 -5.61 -4.22
N GLU A 105 6.52 -6.82 -4.44
CA GLU A 105 5.25 -7.01 -5.15
C GLU A 105 4.09 -6.40 -4.36
N MET A 106 4.01 -6.62 -3.05
CA MET A 106 3.02 -5.97 -2.18
C MET A 106 3.10 -4.44 -2.25
N ASN A 107 4.30 -3.87 -2.10
CA ASN A 107 4.51 -2.43 -2.16
C ASN A 107 4.17 -1.87 -3.55
N SER A 108 4.39 -2.64 -4.62
CA SER A 108 4.04 -2.23 -5.97
C SER A 108 2.53 -2.12 -6.18
N ILE A 109 1.75 -3.04 -5.59
CA ILE A 109 0.29 -3.00 -5.62
C ILE A 109 -0.19 -1.78 -4.84
N LEU A 110 0.30 -1.58 -3.61
CA LEU A 110 -0.05 -0.42 -2.79
C LEU A 110 0.23 0.89 -3.54
N ALA A 111 1.42 1.04 -4.12
CA ALA A 111 1.80 2.21 -4.90
C ALA A 111 0.91 2.42 -6.13
N GLN A 112 0.48 1.36 -6.82
CA GLN A 112 -0.40 1.45 -8.00
C GLN A 112 -1.78 2.03 -7.65
N TYR A 113 -2.30 1.68 -6.47
CA TYR A 113 -3.56 2.22 -5.95
C TYR A 113 -3.40 3.58 -5.26
N GLY A 114 -2.17 4.10 -5.14
CA GLY A 114 -1.90 5.36 -4.43
C GLY A 114 -1.98 5.21 -2.91
N LEU A 115 -1.87 3.98 -2.41
CA LEU A 115 -1.86 3.67 -0.98
C LEU A 115 -0.44 3.84 -0.42
N PRO A 116 -0.30 4.24 0.85
CA PRO A 116 1.02 4.37 1.47
C PRO A 116 1.70 3.00 1.57
N TYR A 117 2.86 2.84 0.93
CA TYR A 117 3.65 1.60 0.92
C TYR A 117 4.96 1.70 1.74
N LYS A 118 5.24 2.86 2.35
CA LYS A 118 6.31 3.06 3.32
C LYS A 118 5.71 3.54 4.63
N TYR A 119 6.28 3.12 5.75
CA TYR A 119 5.95 3.74 7.03
C TYR A 119 6.78 5.02 7.18
N PRO A 120 6.20 6.09 7.75
CA PRO A 120 7.00 7.24 8.15
C PRO A 120 8.10 6.78 9.12
N LYS A 121 9.34 7.23 8.93
CA LYS A 121 10.48 6.80 9.74
C LYS A 121 10.24 6.99 11.24
N ASN A 122 9.58 8.07 11.64
CA ASN A 122 9.20 8.33 13.02
C ASN A 122 8.21 7.31 13.61
N VAL A 123 7.41 6.65 12.77
CA VAL A 123 6.52 5.54 13.18
C VAL A 123 7.34 4.26 13.35
N GLU A 124 8.24 3.95 12.42
CA GLU A 124 9.15 2.78 12.55
C GLU A 124 10.07 2.90 13.78
N ASP A 125 10.72 4.06 13.95
CA ASP A 125 11.63 4.34 15.07
C ASP A 125 10.93 4.22 16.42
N ALA A 126 9.64 4.56 16.47
CA ALA A 126 8.87 4.48 17.70
C ALA A 126 8.31 3.07 17.93
N ALA A 127 7.89 2.35 16.89
CA ALA A 127 7.56 0.93 16.98
C ALA A 127 8.75 0.11 17.51
N ASN A 128 9.96 0.38 17.01
CA ASN A 128 11.20 -0.27 17.46
C ASN A 128 11.58 0.05 18.92
N LYS A 129 10.98 1.09 19.52
CA LYS A 129 11.19 1.46 20.93
C LYS A 129 10.17 0.86 21.88
N ILE A 130 9.11 0.25 21.35
CA ILE A 130 8.11 -0.43 22.18
C ILE A 130 8.73 -1.74 22.67
N SER A 131 8.93 -1.84 23.98
CA SER A 131 9.30 -3.10 24.61
C SER A 131 8.06 -4.00 24.73
N GLY A 132 8.23 -5.30 24.48
CA GLY A 132 7.21 -6.31 24.74
C GLY A 132 7.19 -6.79 26.20
N GLU A 133 8.07 -6.26 27.05
CA GLU A 133 8.14 -6.61 28.46
C GLU A 133 7.00 -5.93 29.25
N ILE A 134 6.23 -6.74 29.98
CA ILE A 134 5.18 -6.25 30.89
C ILE A 134 5.85 -5.75 32.18
N THR A 135 5.57 -4.51 32.58
CA THR A 135 6.21 -3.89 33.74
C THR A 135 5.47 -4.19 35.05
N GLU A 136 6.15 -3.97 36.19
CA GLU A 136 5.52 -4.07 37.52
C GLU A 136 4.37 -3.10 37.74
N GLN A 137 4.35 -1.98 37.01
CA GLN A 137 3.23 -1.04 37.05
C GLN A 137 2.02 -1.62 36.31
N ASP A 138 2.23 -2.29 35.17
CA ASP A 138 1.17 -2.94 34.42
C ASP A 138 0.49 -4.05 35.24
N TYR A 139 1.25 -4.79 36.05
CA TYR A 139 0.68 -5.79 36.96
C TYR A 139 -0.18 -5.20 38.07
N LYS A 140 0.07 -3.96 38.49
CA LYS A 140 -0.70 -3.30 39.57
C LYS A 140 -2.01 -2.71 39.08
N GLU A 141 -2.08 -2.32 37.81
CA GLU A 141 -3.24 -1.66 37.22
C GLU A 141 -4.22 -2.65 36.54
N ARG A 142 -3.81 -3.92 36.39
CA ARG A 142 -4.57 -4.96 35.67
C ARG A 142 -5.00 -6.09 36.61
N GLU A 143 -6.17 -6.64 36.36
CA GLU A 143 -6.62 -7.87 37.00
C GLU A 143 -5.86 -9.08 36.40
N ASP A 144 -5.38 -10.00 37.26
CA ASP A 144 -4.52 -11.09 36.84
C ASP A 144 -5.31 -12.37 36.51
N PHE A 145 -5.47 -12.64 35.21
CA PHE A 145 -6.13 -13.84 34.69
C PHE A 145 -5.15 -14.95 34.28
N ARG A 146 -3.84 -14.84 34.55
CA ARG A 146 -2.82 -15.79 34.05
C ARG A 146 -2.99 -17.22 34.57
N LYS A 147 -3.68 -17.41 35.70
CA LYS A 147 -3.97 -18.74 36.29
C LYS A 147 -5.30 -19.32 35.85
N VAL A 148 -6.11 -18.56 35.11
CA VAL A 148 -7.41 -18.99 34.58
C VAL A 148 -7.19 -19.63 33.21
N PHE A 149 -7.88 -20.74 32.94
CA PHE A 149 -7.81 -21.37 31.62
C PHE A 149 -8.26 -20.37 30.55
N THR A 150 -7.35 -20.03 29.64
CA THR A 150 -7.53 -19.02 28.59
C THR A 150 -6.99 -19.55 27.26
N CYS A 151 -7.76 -19.41 26.18
CA CYS A 151 -7.38 -19.85 24.83
C CYS A 151 -7.86 -18.90 23.73
N THR A 152 -7.21 -18.96 22.57
CA THR A 152 -7.68 -18.32 21.32
C THR A 152 -8.13 -19.41 20.34
N ILE A 153 -8.98 -19.09 19.37
CA ILE A 153 -9.52 -20.05 18.39
C ILE A 153 -9.34 -19.48 16.99
N ASP A 154 -8.16 -19.72 16.42
CA ASP A 154 -7.74 -19.12 15.15
C ASP A 154 -7.23 -20.17 14.15
N PRO A 155 -7.21 -19.85 12.84
CA PRO A 155 -6.54 -20.67 11.84
C PRO A 155 -5.06 -20.89 12.18
N LYS A 156 -4.50 -22.04 11.79
CA LYS A 156 -3.10 -22.41 12.08
C LYS A 156 -2.07 -21.37 11.63
N ASP A 157 -2.39 -20.59 10.60
CA ASP A 157 -1.48 -19.61 10.01
C ASP A 157 -1.67 -18.18 10.56
N ALA A 158 -2.58 -17.98 11.52
CA ALA A 158 -2.81 -16.69 12.16
C ALA A 158 -1.60 -16.26 12.99
N LYS A 159 -1.26 -14.96 12.92
CA LYS A 159 -0.13 -14.36 13.66
C LYS A 159 -0.56 -13.20 14.55
N ASP A 160 -1.80 -12.79 14.40
CA ASP A 160 -2.52 -11.68 14.99
C ASP A 160 -3.68 -12.26 15.81
N PHE A 161 -3.42 -12.47 17.11
CA PHE A 161 -4.40 -12.98 18.05
C PHE A 161 -5.06 -11.79 18.77
N ASP A 162 -6.20 -11.33 18.24
CA ASP A 162 -6.88 -10.14 18.74
C ASP A 162 -7.76 -10.41 19.96
N ASP A 163 -8.19 -11.66 20.15
CA ASP A 163 -9.08 -12.06 21.23
C ASP A 163 -8.68 -13.39 21.90
N ALA A 164 -9.06 -13.51 23.17
CA ALA A 164 -8.93 -14.74 23.93
C ALA A 164 -10.17 -14.96 24.82
N LEU A 165 -10.53 -16.23 25.00
CA LEU A 165 -11.64 -16.65 25.86
C LEU A 165 -11.08 -17.33 27.11
N SER A 166 -11.61 -16.95 28.26
CA SER A 166 -11.33 -17.62 29.52
C SER A 166 -12.59 -18.22 30.11
N ILE A 167 -12.46 -19.36 30.80
CA ILE A 167 -13.57 -20.01 31.48
C ILE A 167 -13.15 -20.51 32.86
N GLN A 168 -13.97 -20.22 33.87
CA GLN A 168 -13.82 -20.77 35.21
C GLN A 168 -15.17 -21.06 35.86
N ARG A 169 -15.17 -22.07 36.73
CA ARG A 169 -16.34 -22.40 37.54
C ARG A 169 -16.25 -21.69 38.88
N LEU A 170 -17.31 -20.98 39.24
CA LEU A 170 -17.43 -20.25 40.49
C LEU A 170 -17.89 -21.18 41.62
N GLU A 171 -17.65 -20.77 42.87
CA GLU A 171 -18.03 -21.52 44.08
C GLU A 171 -19.54 -21.75 44.17
N ASN A 172 -20.35 -20.83 43.64
CA ASN A 172 -21.81 -20.96 43.56
C ASN A 172 -22.30 -21.93 42.47
N GLY A 173 -21.38 -22.62 41.78
CA GLY A 173 -21.67 -23.60 40.74
C GLY A 173 -21.86 -23.02 39.34
N ASN A 174 -21.94 -21.68 39.20
CA ASN A 174 -22.07 -21.00 37.91
C ASN A 174 -20.75 -20.97 37.14
N TRP A 175 -20.83 -20.72 35.84
CA TRP A 175 -19.67 -20.50 34.99
C TRP A 175 -19.46 -19.01 34.75
N GLN A 176 -18.21 -18.57 34.84
CA GLN A 176 -17.76 -17.27 34.38
C GLN A 176 -17.01 -17.45 33.05
N VAL A 177 -17.40 -16.66 32.06
CA VAL A 177 -16.72 -16.59 30.76
C VAL A 177 -16.18 -15.17 30.61
N GLY A 178 -14.87 -15.05 30.41
CA GLY A 178 -14.21 -13.78 30.12
C GLY A 178 -13.85 -13.70 28.63
N VAL A 179 -14.12 -12.55 28.02
CA VAL A 179 -13.67 -12.21 26.67
C VAL A 179 -12.57 -11.15 26.81
N HIS A 180 -11.36 -11.50 26.41
CA HIS A 180 -10.18 -10.65 26.49
C HIS A 180 -9.85 -10.16 25.10
N ILE A 181 -9.72 -8.85 24.92
CA ILE A 181 -9.36 -8.22 23.64
C ILE A 181 -7.98 -7.61 23.79
N ALA A 182 -7.14 -7.72 22.76
CA ALA A 182 -5.81 -7.15 22.74
C ALA A 182 -5.85 -5.65 23.02
N ASP A 183 -5.06 -5.21 24.01
CA ASP A 183 -4.99 -3.80 24.43
C ASP A 183 -4.03 -3.00 23.52
N VAL A 184 -4.43 -2.83 22.27
CA VAL A 184 -3.67 -2.07 21.27
C VAL A 184 -3.55 -0.59 21.68
N SER A 185 -4.53 -0.09 22.43
CA SER A 185 -4.60 1.31 22.87
C SER A 185 -3.49 1.70 23.85
N HIS A 186 -3.05 0.76 24.69
CA HIS A 186 -1.90 0.95 25.59
C HIS A 186 -0.62 1.28 24.83
N TYR A 187 -0.40 0.62 23.68
CA TYR A 187 0.79 0.82 22.85
C TYR A 187 0.63 1.97 21.84
N VAL A 188 -0.60 2.39 21.54
CA VAL A 188 -0.92 3.47 20.59
C VAL A 188 -1.63 4.61 21.31
N THR A 189 -0.86 5.46 21.98
CA THR A 189 -1.39 6.62 22.75
C THR A 189 -1.86 7.76 21.86
N GLU A 190 -3.03 8.33 22.19
CA GLU A 190 -3.60 9.50 21.50
C GLU A 190 -2.66 10.72 21.63
N GLY A 191 -2.12 11.18 20.49
CA GLY A 191 -1.21 12.33 20.42
C GLY A 191 0.17 12.01 19.86
N ARG A 192 0.59 10.73 19.83
CA ARG A 192 1.80 10.34 19.11
C ARG A 192 1.49 10.18 17.62
N HIS A 193 2.47 10.42 16.75
CA HIS A 193 2.35 10.48 15.28
C HIS A 193 1.86 9.17 14.60
N HIS A 194 1.51 8.14 15.38
CA HIS A 194 1.18 6.78 14.95
C HIS A 194 -0.25 6.68 14.43
N ARG A 195 -1.19 7.46 15.00
CA ARG A 195 -2.60 7.45 14.60
C ARG A 195 -2.81 7.86 13.13
N GLN A 196 -2.01 8.80 12.62
CA GLN A 196 -2.12 9.24 11.21
C GLN A 196 -1.78 8.13 10.20
N GLY A 197 -0.90 7.19 10.58
CA GLY A 197 -0.55 6.04 9.75
C GLY A 197 -1.59 4.93 9.81
N ALA A 198 -2.13 4.65 11.01
CA ALA A 198 -3.19 3.68 11.23
C ALA A 198 -4.47 4.07 10.47
N VAL A 199 -4.98 5.29 10.70
CA VAL A 199 -6.22 5.79 10.07
C VAL A 199 -6.17 5.81 8.54
N LYS A 200 -4.98 6.00 7.95
CA LYS A 200 -4.80 5.96 6.49
C LYS A 200 -4.87 4.56 5.89
N ARG A 201 -4.84 3.51 6.70
CA ARG A 201 -4.73 2.10 6.28
C ARG A 201 -5.79 1.19 6.89
N ASP A 202 -6.80 1.73 7.56
CA ASP A 202 -7.75 1.05 8.46
C ASP A 202 -8.42 -0.24 7.92
N ASN A 203 -8.32 -0.59 6.63
CA ASN A 203 -8.92 -1.83 6.07
C ASN A 203 -8.10 -2.49 4.93
N ILE A 204 -6.76 -2.48 4.99
CA ILE A 204 -5.93 -3.14 3.95
C ILE A 204 -5.50 -4.54 4.41
N CYS A 205 -6.24 -5.58 3.99
CA CYS A 205 -5.81 -6.97 4.14
C CYS A 205 -5.10 -7.45 2.86
N ILE A 206 -3.76 -7.48 2.87
CA ILE A 206 -2.98 -8.13 1.80
C ILE A 206 -2.41 -9.42 2.36
N SER A 207 -2.76 -10.56 1.75
CA SER A 207 -2.28 -11.86 2.20
C SER A 207 -0.78 -11.99 1.97
N ARG A 208 0.03 -11.85 3.04
CA ARG A 208 1.44 -12.26 3.03
C ARG A 208 1.50 -13.78 3.16
N ARG A 209 1.66 -14.51 2.05
CA ARG A 209 2.08 -15.92 2.12
C ARG A 209 3.56 -15.95 2.48
N SER A 210 3.85 -16.12 3.76
CA SER A 210 5.20 -16.45 4.22
C SER A 210 5.42 -17.92 3.89
N HIS A 211 6.29 -18.25 2.93
CA HIS A 211 6.77 -19.61 2.78
C HIS A 211 7.92 -19.83 3.78
N HIS A 212 7.67 -20.70 4.75
CA HIS A 212 8.69 -21.41 5.52
C HIS A 212 8.54 -22.90 5.21
#